data_AF-A0A932N6Z8-F1
#
_entry.id   AF-A0A932N6Z8-F1
#
_cell.length_a   1.000
_cell.length_b   1.000
_cell.length_c   1.000
_cell.angle_alpha   90.00
_cell.angle_beta   90.00
_cell.angle_gamma   90.00
#
_symmetry.space_group_name_H-M   'P 1'
#
loop_
_entity.id
_entity.type
_entity.pdbx_description
1 polymer ?
#
loop_
_entity_poly.entity_id
_entity_poly.type
_entity_poly.pdbx_seq_one_letter_code
_entity_poly.pdbx_strand_id
1 'polypeptide(L)'
;MVACGIVSWIKLRHTLCACAIRWRHAYSLCLVLALWIGISSPTFANPTPNQSNRDTKRWSQLADLVFQNLGVEQGLPNENVTALLEDANGFIWIGTHRGLARWDGYSFRAYPADPKNEYSLGDDSISALHLDQRGQVWVGTIRGALARYDAQNDRFIRIGVAISGGANGVSHDIIYAITDDGKGGIWVGTEGGLDHIEANGNIQHFQHDANDSKSLPADRIMSLMLDPVGRLWVGTAQGLAVRQGNGNQFTQIALATENDGPQPNIRCLRRTSDGKIWVGTEQDGLFVIDANSTLPTTATPALVEIDEQGVARKNGFSHRPVYSIFEMNANEVWVGTFGDGLAIINRSSMKSHRILQNPTQPNSLANNNIISIVRDRSGQIWICTNRGISRFDSTQNAILTLFGYPNRAG
;
A
#
# COMPACT_ATOMS: atom_id res chain seq x y z
N MET A 1 64.79 28.39 -9.47
CA MET A 1 63.89 27.63 -10.37
C MET A 1 64.43 26.21 -10.45
N VAL A 2 63.57 25.19 -10.30
CA VAL A 2 63.95 23.86 -9.79
C VAL A 2 64.13 22.82 -10.93
N ALA A 3 64.97 21.81 -10.68
CA ALA A 3 65.49 20.85 -11.67
C ALA A 3 64.77 19.49 -11.70
N CYS A 4 65.21 18.63 -12.64
CA CYS A 4 64.73 17.27 -12.93
C CYS A 4 65.02 16.22 -11.81
N GLY A 5 64.42 15.02 -11.93
CA GLY A 5 65.15 13.77 -11.58
C GLY A 5 64.46 12.64 -10.78
N ILE A 6 63.55 11.89 -11.41
CA ILE A 6 63.55 10.40 -11.58
C ILE A 6 64.35 9.49 -10.58
N VAL A 7 63.62 8.52 -9.95
CA VAL A 7 63.98 7.09 -9.61
C VAL A 7 64.70 6.67 -8.27
N SER A 8 63.93 5.97 -7.40
CA SER A 8 64.11 4.58 -6.88
C SER A 8 65.06 4.14 -5.71
N TRP A 9 64.42 3.52 -4.68
CA TRP A 9 64.79 2.31 -3.88
C TRP A 9 65.89 2.26 -2.75
N ILE A 10 65.61 1.40 -1.74
CA ILE A 10 66.49 0.51 -0.90
C ILE A 10 66.93 0.86 0.56
N LYS A 11 66.45 0.01 1.51
CA LYS A 11 67.02 -0.50 2.82
C LYS A 11 67.45 0.54 3.92
N LEU A 12 67.76 0.21 5.20
CA LEU A 12 68.13 -1.03 5.93
C LEU A 12 67.70 -1.01 7.44
N ARG A 13 68.10 -2.02 8.24
CA ARG A 13 67.64 -2.35 9.63
C ARG A 13 68.56 -1.90 10.81
N HIS A 14 67.97 -1.92 12.02
CA HIS A 14 68.52 -2.26 13.37
C HIS A 14 69.54 -1.35 14.12
N THR A 15 69.09 -0.87 15.29
CA THR A 15 69.75 -0.77 16.63
C THR A 15 68.62 -0.51 17.67
N LEU A 16 68.64 -0.87 18.98
CA LEU A 16 69.53 -1.68 19.83
C LEU A 16 68.75 -2.19 21.10
N CYS A 17 69.47 -2.75 22.08
CA CYS A 17 69.13 -3.11 23.48
C CYS A 17 68.46 -2.00 24.36
N ALA A 18 67.94 -2.21 25.59
CA ALA A 18 67.49 -3.37 26.41
C ALA A 18 66.86 -2.83 27.74
N CYS A 19 66.48 -3.71 28.69
CA CYS A 19 65.82 -3.46 30.00
C CYS A 19 64.31 -3.12 29.92
N ALA A 20 63.34 -3.81 30.55
CA ALA A 20 63.26 -4.61 31.79
C ALA A 20 63.42 -3.76 33.08
N ILE A 21 62.68 -3.90 34.19
CA ILE A 21 61.56 -4.78 34.58
C ILE A 21 60.92 -4.23 35.90
N ARG A 22 59.58 -4.30 36.08
CA ARG A 22 58.82 -4.12 37.38
C ARG A 22 58.95 -2.71 38.06
N TRP A 23 58.04 -2.21 38.90
CA TRP A 23 57.34 -2.81 40.06
C TRP A 23 55.92 -2.22 40.33
N ARG A 24 55.20 -2.88 41.25
CA ARG A 24 53.82 -2.56 41.70
C ARG A 24 53.82 -2.05 43.16
N HIS A 25 52.81 -1.23 43.50
CA HIS A 25 52.19 -0.94 44.82
C HIS A 25 53.06 -0.53 46.04
N ALA A 26 52.75 0.62 46.66
CA ALA A 26 52.29 0.72 48.07
C ALA A 26 51.90 2.17 48.49
N TYR A 27 50.80 2.26 49.25
CA TYR A 27 50.40 3.15 50.37
C TYR A 27 51.41 4.22 50.92
N SER A 28 51.04 5.35 51.56
CA SER A 28 49.77 5.76 52.20
C SER A 28 49.73 7.26 52.60
N LEU A 29 48.55 7.74 53.02
CA LEU A 29 48.23 8.93 53.85
C LEU A 29 48.70 10.36 53.44
N CYS A 30 47.71 11.26 53.29
CA CYS A 30 47.72 12.58 53.95
C CYS A 30 46.27 13.06 54.19
N LEU A 31 45.99 13.71 55.33
CA LEU A 31 44.62 14.06 55.78
C LEU A 31 44.23 15.52 55.50
N VAL A 32 42.93 15.71 55.20
CA VAL A 32 42.04 16.79 55.68
C VAL A 32 42.43 18.27 55.40
N LEU A 33 41.69 18.89 54.47
CA LEU A 33 40.82 20.06 54.73
C LEU A 33 40.02 20.42 53.46
N ALA A 34 38.72 20.07 53.44
CA ALA A 34 37.79 20.50 52.39
C ALA A 34 36.75 21.44 53.01
N LEU A 35 36.85 22.73 52.68
CA LEU A 35 35.89 23.75 53.12
C LEU A 35 34.59 23.65 52.31
N TRP A 36 33.47 23.75 53.03
CA TRP A 36 32.13 23.57 52.51
C TRP A 36 31.68 24.83 51.74
N ILE A 37 31.59 24.75 50.40
CA ILE A 37 30.85 25.73 49.59
C ILE A 37 29.85 24.95 48.74
N GLY A 38 28.58 25.02 49.12
CA GLY A 38 27.49 24.39 48.39
C GLY A 38 27.21 25.14 47.08
N ILE A 39 27.61 24.54 45.96
CA ILE A 39 27.06 24.87 44.64
C ILE A 39 26.29 23.63 44.17
N SER A 40 24.98 23.63 44.42
CA SER A 40 24.08 22.63 43.89
C SER A 40 24.00 22.78 42.37
N SER A 41 24.67 21.90 41.63
CA SER A 41 24.42 21.75 40.20
C SER A 41 22.94 21.40 40.02
N PRO A 42 22.20 22.07 39.11
CA PRO A 42 20.84 21.65 38.80
C PRO A 42 20.93 20.29 38.11
N THR A 43 20.58 19.23 38.84
CA THR A 43 20.35 17.92 38.25
C THR A 43 19.15 18.05 37.33
N PHE A 44 19.39 18.11 36.01
CA PHE A 44 18.34 17.88 35.03
C PHE A 44 17.83 16.46 35.24
N ALA A 45 16.69 16.35 35.95
CA ALA A 45 15.98 15.10 36.06
C ALA A 45 15.53 14.70 34.65
N ASN A 46 16.00 13.56 34.15
CA ASN A 46 15.41 12.95 32.98
C ASN A 46 13.89 12.81 33.24
N PRO A 47 13.01 13.31 32.36
CA PRO A 47 11.58 13.17 32.57
C PRO A 47 11.25 11.67 32.66
N THR A 48 10.51 11.30 33.70
CA THR A 48 10.08 9.91 33.88
C THR A 48 9.38 9.42 32.61
N PRO A 49 9.53 8.14 32.20
CA PRO A 49 9.04 7.65 30.90
C PRO A 49 7.54 7.86 30.63
N ASN A 50 6.75 8.14 31.69
CA ASN A 50 5.33 8.41 31.62
C ASN A 50 4.93 9.87 31.32
N GLN A 51 5.84 10.86 31.37
CA GLN A 51 5.52 12.25 31.04
C GLN A 51 5.75 12.56 29.56
N SER A 52 6.92 12.23 29.01
CA SER A 52 7.23 12.45 27.59
C SER A 52 6.20 11.79 26.67
N ASN A 53 5.72 10.59 27.02
CA ASN A 53 4.72 9.82 26.27
C ASN A 53 3.26 10.33 26.45
N ARG A 54 3.01 11.26 27.38
CA ARG A 54 1.74 12.00 27.49
C ARG A 54 1.79 13.27 26.66
N ASP A 55 2.91 13.98 26.67
CA ASP A 55 3.08 15.23 25.93
C ASP A 55 3.16 14.99 24.42
N THR A 56 3.81 13.91 23.94
CA THR A 56 3.77 13.55 22.51
C THR A 56 2.34 13.26 22.04
N LYS A 57 1.56 12.50 22.81
CA LYS A 57 0.14 12.21 22.51
C LYS A 57 -0.76 13.45 22.49
N ARG A 58 -0.41 14.50 23.22
CA ARG A 58 -1.18 15.75 23.27
C ARG A 58 -1.05 16.55 21.97
N TRP A 59 0.12 16.54 21.35
CA TRP A 59 0.38 17.28 20.11
C TRP A 59 0.18 16.45 18.84
N SER A 60 0.31 15.11 18.91
CA SER A 60 0.04 14.23 17.77
C SER A 60 -1.42 14.25 17.29
N GLN A 61 -2.36 14.67 18.14
CA GLN A 61 -3.77 14.89 17.78
C GLN A 61 -4.02 16.26 17.10
N LEU A 62 -2.99 17.12 17.02
CA LEU A 62 -3.04 18.47 16.45
C LEU A 62 -2.07 18.65 15.26
N ALA A 63 -1.37 17.59 14.87
CA ALA A 63 -0.46 17.58 13.75
C ALA A 63 -1.20 17.07 12.50
N ASP A 64 -1.55 17.99 11.60
CA ASP A 64 -2.07 17.65 10.28
C ASP A 64 -1.04 16.78 9.53
N LEU A 65 -1.49 15.75 8.79
CA LEU A 65 -0.58 14.97 7.95
C LEU A 65 -0.01 15.86 6.83
N VAL A 66 1.31 15.83 6.70
CA VAL A 66 2.05 16.59 5.69
C VAL A 66 2.49 15.66 4.57
N PHE A 67 2.10 16.00 3.35
CA PHE A 67 2.39 15.21 2.16
C PHE A 67 3.38 15.92 1.24
N GLN A 68 4.24 15.12 0.60
CA GLN A 68 4.95 15.52 -0.61
C GLN A 68 4.15 15.04 -1.81
N ASN A 69 3.66 15.96 -2.64
CA ASN A 69 2.90 15.63 -3.83
C ASN A 69 3.82 15.43 -5.05
N LEU A 70 3.55 14.40 -5.84
CA LEU A 70 4.27 14.03 -7.06
C LEU A 70 3.26 13.86 -8.21
N GLY A 71 3.58 14.43 -9.37
CA GLY A 71 2.70 14.44 -10.54
C GLY A 71 3.45 14.69 -11.83
N VAL A 72 2.73 15.23 -12.82
CA VAL A 72 3.25 15.40 -14.19
C VAL A 72 4.47 16.31 -14.28
N GLU A 73 4.57 17.31 -13.38
CA GLU A 73 5.72 18.22 -13.29
C GLU A 73 7.04 17.51 -12.92
N GLN A 74 6.96 16.36 -12.25
CA GLN A 74 8.13 15.55 -11.87
C GLN A 74 8.43 14.45 -12.91
N GLY A 75 7.59 14.29 -13.95
CA GLY A 75 7.76 13.30 -15.02
C GLY A 75 6.74 12.16 -15.05
N LEU A 76 5.71 12.18 -14.20
CA LEU A 76 4.62 11.20 -14.27
C LEU A 76 3.84 11.37 -15.60
N PRO A 77 3.54 10.31 -16.37
CA PRO A 77 2.97 10.44 -17.71
C PRO A 77 1.52 10.94 -17.71
N ASN A 78 0.79 10.72 -16.60
CA ASN A 78 -0.57 11.21 -16.42
C ASN A 78 -0.90 11.44 -14.95
N GLU A 79 -1.74 12.44 -14.66
CA GLU A 79 -2.18 12.73 -13.29
C GLU A 79 -3.18 11.71 -12.73
N ASN A 80 -3.90 10.96 -13.58
CA ASN A 80 -4.95 10.07 -13.11
C ASN A 80 -4.38 8.68 -12.79
N VAL A 81 -4.00 8.49 -11.53
CA VAL A 81 -3.29 7.30 -11.05
C VAL A 81 -4.28 6.21 -10.62
N THR A 82 -4.12 5.02 -11.21
CA THR A 82 -5.03 3.88 -11.05
C THR A 82 -4.45 2.77 -10.16
N ALA A 83 -3.14 2.56 -10.19
CA ALA A 83 -2.48 1.47 -9.46
C ALA A 83 -1.10 1.89 -8.94
N LEU A 84 -0.69 1.29 -7.82
CA LEU A 84 0.64 1.44 -7.21
C LEU A 84 1.16 0.07 -6.80
N LEU A 85 2.45 -0.17 -7.02
CA LEU A 85 3.15 -1.40 -6.64
C LEU A 85 4.62 -1.10 -6.32
N GLU A 86 5.20 -1.77 -5.34
CA GLU A 86 6.66 -1.83 -5.20
C GLU A 86 7.16 -3.17 -5.77
N ASP A 87 8.20 -3.17 -6.63
CA ASP A 87 8.79 -4.40 -7.14
C ASP A 87 9.87 -4.99 -6.22
N ALA A 88 10.38 -6.18 -6.56
CA ALA A 88 11.40 -6.86 -5.76
C ALA A 88 12.69 -6.04 -5.55
N ASN A 89 13.03 -5.10 -6.44
CA ASN A 89 14.24 -4.28 -6.39
C ASN A 89 14.07 -2.95 -5.65
N GLY A 90 12.82 -2.53 -5.38
CA GLY A 90 12.51 -1.28 -4.69
C GLY A 90 12.05 -0.16 -5.61
N PHE A 91 11.83 -0.45 -6.89
CA PHE A 91 11.18 0.51 -7.77
C PHE A 91 9.70 0.59 -7.46
N ILE A 92 9.17 1.81 -7.45
CA ILE A 92 7.72 2.03 -7.35
C ILE A 92 7.16 2.08 -8.77
N TRP A 93 6.21 1.22 -9.08
CA TRP A 93 5.47 1.18 -10.34
C TRP A 93 4.12 1.86 -10.17
N ILE A 94 3.78 2.72 -11.14
CA ILE A 94 2.62 3.60 -11.10
C ILE A 94 1.80 3.38 -12.37
N GLY A 95 0.63 2.78 -12.23
CA GLY A 95 -0.35 2.67 -13.30
C GLY A 95 -1.16 3.95 -13.40
N THR A 96 -1.40 4.42 -14.63
CA THR A 96 -2.25 5.59 -14.89
C THR A 96 -3.22 5.32 -16.04
N HIS A 97 -4.21 6.19 -16.24
CA HIS A 97 -5.07 6.14 -17.44
C HIS A 97 -4.33 6.41 -18.77
N ARG A 98 -3.08 6.90 -18.75
CA ARG A 98 -2.26 7.14 -19.96
C ARG A 98 -0.79 6.82 -19.71
N GLY A 99 -0.50 5.53 -19.60
CA GLY A 99 0.83 4.96 -19.54
C GLY A 99 1.17 4.38 -18.16
N LEU A 100 2.11 3.42 -18.17
CA LEU A 100 2.77 2.92 -16.98
C LEU A 100 4.03 3.76 -16.69
N ALA A 101 4.33 4.01 -15.43
CA ALA A 101 5.59 4.61 -15.02
C ALA A 101 6.31 3.77 -13.96
N ARG A 102 7.64 3.89 -13.91
CA ARG A 102 8.48 3.38 -12.83
C ARG A 102 9.31 4.52 -12.23
N TRP A 103 9.30 4.62 -10.92
CA TRP A 103 10.04 5.59 -10.12
C TRP A 103 11.23 4.93 -9.44
N ASP A 104 12.41 5.54 -9.56
CA ASP A 104 13.69 5.03 -9.06
C ASP A 104 14.22 5.72 -7.78
N GLY A 105 13.42 6.62 -7.21
CA GLY A 105 13.84 7.50 -6.10
C GLY A 105 14.18 8.93 -6.53
N TYR A 106 14.46 9.14 -7.82
CA TYR A 106 14.92 10.41 -8.39
C TYR A 106 14.09 10.87 -9.60
N SER A 107 13.67 9.94 -10.46
CA SER A 107 13.02 10.20 -11.73
C SER A 107 11.94 9.17 -12.09
N PHE A 108 10.95 9.60 -12.89
CA PHE A 108 10.01 8.68 -13.52
C PHE A 108 10.53 8.24 -14.89
N ARG A 109 10.40 6.95 -15.16
CA ARG A 109 10.51 6.37 -16.49
C ARG A 109 9.14 5.90 -16.96
N ALA A 110 8.65 6.50 -18.05
CA ALA A 110 7.41 6.10 -18.69
C ALA A 110 7.61 4.90 -19.64
N TYR A 111 6.59 4.04 -19.71
CA TYR A 111 6.45 2.92 -20.63
C TYR A 111 5.11 3.08 -21.38
N PRO A 112 5.09 3.87 -22.47
CA PRO A 112 3.89 3.98 -23.30
C PRO A 112 3.63 2.69 -24.09
N ALA A 113 2.37 2.42 -24.39
CA ALA A 113 1.96 1.40 -25.35
C ALA A 113 2.37 1.82 -26.77
N ASP A 114 2.94 0.89 -27.53
CA ASP A 114 3.24 1.07 -28.95
C ASP A 114 2.64 -0.09 -29.75
N PRO A 115 1.58 0.17 -30.55
CA PRO A 115 0.96 -0.84 -31.41
C PRO A 115 1.93 -1.50 -32.42
N LYS A 116 3.08 -0.87 -32.73
CA LYS A 116 4.09 -1.39 -33.65
C LYS A 116 5.17 -2.22 -32.96
N ASN A 117 5.28 -2.15 -31.63
CA ASN A 117 6.26 -2.89 -30.84
C ASN A 117 5.55 -3.98 -30.03
N GLU A 118 5.73 -5.24 -30.45
CA GLU A 118 5.19 -6.42 -29.77
C GLU A 118 5.63 -6.56 -28.31
N TYR A 119 6.76 -5.93 -27.94
CA TYR A 119 7.34 -5.95 -26.60
C TYR A 119 6.98 -4.73 -25.72
N SER A 120 6.02 -3.91 -26.15
CA SER A 120 5.44 -2.83 -25.33
C SER A 120 4.14 -3.26 -24.67
N LEU A 121 3.51 -2.41 -23.85
CA LEU A 121 2.17 -2.67 -23.32
C LEU A 121 1.13 -2.72 -24.45
N GLY A 122 0.04 -3.48 -24.25
CA GLY A 122 -1.04 -3.60 -25.23
C GLY A 122 -1.96 -2.37 -25.31
N ASP A 123 -2.07 -1.64 -24.19
CA ASP A 123 -2.88 -0.43 -24.04
C ASP A 123 -2.24 0.46 -22.95
N ASP A 124 -2.48 1.78 -23.04
CA ASP A 124 -1.93 2.76 -22.10
C ASP A 124 -2.74 2.88 -20.80
N SER A 125 -4.02 2.47 -20.77
CA SER A 125 -4.86 2.61 -19.58
C SER A 125 -4.61 1.44 -18.64
N ILE A 126 -3.67 1.63 -17.71
CA ILE A 126 -3.33 0.66 -16.68
C ILE A 126 -4.47 0.61 -15.65
N SER A 127 -4.81 -0.58 -15.20
CA SER A 127 -5.91 -0.82 -14.26
C SER A 127 -5.50 -1.63 -13.02
N ALA A 128 -4.54 -2.54 -13.18
CA ALA A 128 -4.02 -3.36 -12.11
C ALA A 128 -2.49 -3.50 -12.21
N LEU A 129 -1.83 -3.57 -11.05
CA LEU A 129 -0.41 -3.93 -10.93
C LEU A 129 -0.27 -4.96 -9.81
N HIS A 130 0.51 -6.01 -10.06
CA HIS A 130 0.79 -7.04 -9.04
C HIS A 130 2.24 -7.52 -9.13
N LEU A 131 2.87 -7.79 -7.99
CA LEU A 131 4.17 -8.46 -7.89
C LEU A 131 3.92 -9.89 -7.45
N ASP A 132 4.22 -10.86 -8.30
CA ASP A 132 4.06 -12.27 -7.93
C ASP A 132 5.16 -12.77 -6.99
N GLN A 133 4.94 -13.96 -6.42
CA GLN A 133 5.91 -14.65 -5.56
C GLN A 133 7.26 -14.98 -6.23
N ARG A 134 7.37 -14.85 -7.55
CA ARG A 134 8.61 -15.04 -8.33
C ARG A 134 9.32 -13.70 -8.60
N GLY A 135 8.79 -12.58 -8.10
CA GLY A 135 9.33 -11.24 -8.30
C GLY A 135 9.00 -10.63 -9.67
N GLN A 136 8.00 -11.15 -10.38
CA GLN A 136 7.60 -10.67 -11.71
C GLN A 136 6.49 -9.62 -11.56
N VAL A 137 6.62 -8.50 -12.26
CA VAL A 137 5.58 -7.46 -12.29
C VAL A 137 4.58 -7.80 -13.39
N TRP A 138 3.32 -7.93 -12.98
CA TRP A 138 2.16 -8.13 -13.83
C TRP A 138 1.38 -6.82 -13.97
N VAL A 139 0.92 -6.54 -15.18
CA VAL A 139 0.25 -5.30 -15.58
C VAL A 139 -1.08 -5.65 -16.23
N GLY A 140 -2.17 -5.29 -15.56
CA GLY A 140 -3.51 -5.32 -16.13
C GLY A 140 -3.82 -3.99 -16.81
N THR A 141 -4.52 -4.06 -17.94
CA THR A 141 -4.96 -2.88 -18.71
C THR A 141 -6.45 -2.92 -18.98
N ILE A 142 -7.02 -1.81 -19.48
CA ILE A 142 -8.45 -1.73 -19.83
C ILE A 142 -8.73 -2.23 -21.26
N ARG A 143 -7.75 -2.25 -22.19
CA ARG A 143 -7.98 -2.71 -23.59
C ARG A 143 -6.84 -3.52 -24.21
N GLY A 144 -5.81 -3.81 -23.43
CA GLY A 144 -4.60 -4.52 -23.86
C GLY A 144 -4.44 -5.88 -23.19
N ALA A 145 -5.46 -6.38 -22.49
CA ALA A 145 -5.42 -7.56 -21.66
C ALA A 145 -4.33 -7.48 -20.57
N LEU A 146 -3.59 -8.58 -20.40
CA LEU A 146 -2.58 -8.76 -19.36
C LEU A 146 -1.17 -8.71 -19.96
N ALA A 147 -0.22 -8.12 -19.26
CA ALA A 147 1.20 -8.17 -19.64
C ALA A 147 2.09 -8.49 -18.44
N ARG A 148 3.24 -9.10 -18.71
CA ARG A 148 4.29 -9.39 -17.72
C ARG A 148 5.57 -8.65 -18.08
N TYR A 149 6.18 -7.96 -17.12
CA TYR A 149 7.45 -7.28 -17.31
C TYR A 149 8.62 -8.29 -17.29
N ASP A 150 9.39 -8.30 -18.37
CA ASP A 150 10.69 -8.98 -18.51
C ASP A 150 11.78 -7.98 -18.12
N ALA A 151 12.19 -8.01 -16.86
CA ALA A 151 13.19 -7.10 -16.30
C ALA A 151 14.61 -7.29 -16.87
N GLN A 152 14.91 -8.43 -17.53
CA GLN A 152 16.24 -8.67 -18.11
C GLN A 152 16.41 -7.92 -19.44
N ASN A 153 15.34 -7.87 -20.23
CA ASN A 153 15.31 -7.21 -21.54
C ASN A 153 14.51 -5.90 -21.50
N ASP A 154 14.04 -5.50 -20.32
CA ASP A 154 13.35 -4.24 -20.03
C ASP A 154 12.13 -3.98 -20.92
N ARG A 155 11.26 -4.99 -20.99
CA ARG A 155 10.17 -5.07 -21.96
C ARG A 155 8.94 -5.80 -21.41
N PHE A 156 7.85 -5.84 -22.17
CA PHE A 156 6.60 -6.51 -21.78
C PHE A 156 6.30 -7.71 -22.67
N ILE A 157 5.87 -8.80 -22.05
CA ILE A 157 5.35 -10.00 -22.72
C ILE A 157 3.84 -9.99 -22.53
N ARG A 158 3.09 -9.78 -23.62
CA ARG A 158 1.63 -9.70 -23.62
C ARG A 158 1.00 -11.10 -23.56
N ILE A 159 -0.07 -11.25 -22.79
CA ILE A 159 -0.99 -12.40 -22.79
C ILE A 159 -2.33 -11.88 -23.30
N GLY A 160 -2.71 -12.32 -24.51
CA GLY A 160 -3.92 -11.88 -25.19
C GLY A 160 -5.21 -12.47 -24.60
N VAL A 161 -6.34 -12.16 -25.24
CA VAL A 161 -7.66 -12.70 -24.90
C VAL A 161 -7.86 -14.07 -25.57
N ALA A 162 -8.51 -14.99 -24.85
CA ALA A 162 -8.92 -16.28 -25.39
C ALA A 162 -9.93 -16.09 -26.56
N ILE A 163 -9.54 -16.50 -27.76
CA ILE A 163 -10.45 -16.57 -28.91
C ILE A 163 -11.39 -17.77 -28.70
N SER A 164 -12.68 -17.60 -28.97
CA SER A 164 -13.74 -18.59 -28.71
C SER A 164 -13.33 -20.04 -29.08
N GLY A 165 -13.11 -20.87 -28.06
CA GLY A 165 -12.71 -22.28 -28.19
C GLY A 165 -11.20 -22.58 -28.06
N GLY A 166 -10.35 -21.57 -27.86
CA GLY A 166 -8.92 -21.74 -27.58
C GLY A 166 -8.56 -21.50 -26.11
N ALA A 167 -7.70 -22.35 -25.54
CA ALA A 167 -7.22 -22.23 -24.15
C ALA A 167 -6.07 -21.21 -23.95
N ASN A 168 -5.83 -20.34 -24.94
CA ASN A 168 -4.69 -19.44 -24.99
C ASN A 168 -5.16 -17.98 -24.82
N GLY A 169 -5.23 -17.52 -23.58
CA GLY A 169 -5.50 -16.12 -23.24
C GLY A 169 -6.37 -15.96 -22.00
N VAL A 170 -6.61 -14.71 -21.58
CA VAL A 170 -7.56 -14.34 -20.51
C VAL A 170 -8.99 -14.25 -21.04
N SER A 171 -10.01 -14.31 -20.17
CA SER A 171 -11.43 -14.22 -20.53
C SER A 171 -11.86 -12.88 -21.13
N HIS A 172 -11.16 -11.77 -20.85
CA HIS A 172 -11.46 -10.44 -21.40
C HIS A 172 -10.20 -9.56 -21.49
N ASP A 173 -10.22 -8.54 -22.36
CA ASP A 173 -9.14 -7.53 -22.48
C ASP A 173 -9.12 -6.47 -21.37
N ILE A 174 -10.21 -6.36 -20.60
CA ILE A 174 -10.33 -5.49 -19.42
C ILE A 174 -9.95 -6.30 -18.19
N ILE A 175 -8.83 -5.95 -17.57
CA ILE A 175 -8.36 -6.51 -16.30
C ILE A 175 -8.69 -5.53 -15.17
N TYR A 176 -9.13 -6.02 -14.02
CA TYR A 176 -9.42 -5.19 -12.83
C TYR A 176 -8.57 -5.57 -11.61
N ALA A 177 -8.27 -6.85 -11.43
CA ALA A 177 -7.58 -7.35 -10.25
C ALA A 177 -6.62 -8.48 -10.62
N ILE A 178 -5.50 -8.58 -9.90
CA ILE A 178 -4.53 -9.68 -10.02
C ILE A 178 -4.09 -10.05 -8.59
N THR A 179 -3.93 -11.33 -8.29
CA THR A 179 -3.36 -11.81 -7.02
C THR A 179 -2.68 -13.17 -7.21
N ASP A 180 -1.77 -13.58 -6.33
CA ASP A 180 -1.13 -14.91 -6.40
C ASP A 180 -2.13 -16.06 -6.16
N ASP A 181 -1.83 -17.24 -6.70
CA ASP A 181 -2.56 -18.48 -6.38
C ASP A 181 -1.96 -19.27 -5.19
N GLY A 182 -0.85 -18.79 -4.62
CA GLY A 182 -0.12 -19.44 -3.54
C GLY A 182 0.77 -20.61 -3.96
N LYS A 183 0.92 -20.86 -5.27
CA LYS A 183 1.63 -21.99 -5.88
C LYS A 183 2.53 -21.56 -7.06
N GLY A 184 2.70 -20.25 -7.25
CA GLY A 184 3.51 -19.66 -8.33
C GLY A 184 2.76 -19.46 -9.65
N GLY A 185 1.43 -19.55 -9.65
CA GLY A 185 0.54 -18.96 -10.65
C GLY A 185 -0.19 -17.73 -10.09
N ILE A 186 -1.13 -17.18 -10.86
CA ILE A 186 -1.92 -16.00 -10.51
C ILE A 186 -3.40 -16.16 -10.83
N TRP A 187 -4.24 -15.48 -10.06
CA TRP A 187 -5.65 -15.25 -10.37
C TRP A 187 -5.81 -13.85 -10.98
N VAL A 188 -6.62 -13.75 -12.03
CA VAL A 188 -6.83 -12.52 -12.80
C VAL A 188 -8.34 -12.26 -12.91
N GLY A 189 -8.79 -11.14 -12.36
CA GLY A 189 -10.18 -10.70 -12.42
C GLY A 189 -10.39 -9.81 -13.63
N THR A 190 -11.36 -10.17 -14.49
CA THR A 190 -11.66 -9.49 -15.75
C THR A 190 -13.11 -8.98 -15.80
N GLU A 191 -13.48 -8.27 -16.86
CA GLU A 191 -14.88 -7.94 -17.17
C GLU A 191 -15.74 -9.19 -17.47
N GLY A 192 -15.13 -10.25 -18.02
CA GLY A 192 -15.82 -11.44 -18.52
C GLY A 192 -15.66 -12.70 -17.66
N GLY A 193 -15.20 -12.58 -16.42
CA GLY A 193 -14.97 -13.69 -15.50
C GLY A 193 -13.65 -13.62 -14.75
N LEU A 194 -13.36 -14.71 -14.04
CA LEU A 194 -12.12 -14.94 -13.29
C LEU A 194 -11.26 -15.97 -14.03
N ASP A 195 -9.99 -15.65 -14.27
CA ASP A 195 -9.01 -16.56 -14.83
C ASP A 195 -8.03 -17.06 -13.75
N HIS A 196 -7.65 -18.34 -13.83
CA HIS A 196 -6.50 -18.90 -13.11
C HIS A 196 -5.39 -19.22 -14.10
N ILE A 197 -4.28 -18.49 -14.03
CA ILE A 197 -3.07 -18.77 -14.81
C ILE A 197 -2.13 -19.59 -13.93
N GLU A 198 -2.01 -20.88 -14.21
CA GLU A 198 -1.17 -21.82 -13.48
C GLU A 198 0.34 -21.52 -13.67
N ALA A 199 1.16 -22.00 -12.74
CA ALA A 199 2.61 -21.95 -12.76
C ALA A 199 3.30 -22.47 -14.05
N ASN A 200 2.59 -23.28 -14.84
CA ASN A 200 2.99 -23.90 -16.12
C ASN A 200 2.50 -23.13 -17.36
N GLY A 201 1.66 -22.10 -17.20
CA GLY A 201 1.06 -21.31 -18.28
C GLY A 201 -0.34 -21.76 -18.73
N ASN A 202 -0.90 -22.83 -18.19
CA ASN A 202 -2.31 -23.21 -18.42
C ASN A 202 -3.24 -22.14 -17.87
N ILE A 203 -4.35 -21.87 -18.57
CA ILE A 203 -5.37 -20.93 -18.12
C ILE A 203 -6.70 -21.67 -17.93
N GLN A 204 -7.34 -21.46 -16.79
CA GLN A 204 -8.68 -21.95 -16.48
C GLN A 204 -9.64 -20.76 -16.32
N HIS A 205 -10.82 -20.84 -16.95
CA HIS A 205 -11.83 -19.78 -16.92
C HIS A 205 -12.98 -20.13 -15.97
N PHE A 206 -13.43 -19.15 -15.21
CA PHE A 206 -14.60 -19.24 -14.32
C PHE A 206 -15.54 -18.07 -14.62
N GLN A 207 -16.82 -18.37 -14.84
CA GLN A 207 -17.85 -17.40 -15.19
C GLN A 207 -19.08 -17.58 -14.28
N HIS A 208 -20.00 -16.62 -14.34
CA HIS A 208 -21.31 -16.71 -13.72
C HIS A 208 -22.24 -17.63 -14.53
N ASP A 209 -22.91 -18.56 -13.85
CA ASP A 209 -24.04 -19.31 -14.38
C ASP A 209 -25.25 -19.10 -13.48
N ALA A 210 -26.28 -18.46 -14.02
CA ALA A 210 -27.54 -18.20 -13.31
C ALA A 210 -28.25 -19.50 -12.84
N ASN A 211 -27.86 -20.67 -13.35
CA ASN A 211 -28.40 -21.98 -12.99
C ASN A 211 -27.52 -22.74 -11.97
N ASP A 212 -26.29 -22.30 -11.70
CA ASP A 212 -25.41 -22.89 -10.69
C ASP A 212 -25.12 -21.89 -9.56
N SER A 213 -25.71 -22.14 -8.39
CA SER A 213 -25.48 -21.36 -7.17
C SER A 213 -24.06 -21.48 -6.60
N LYS A 214 -23.23 -22.35 -7.19
CA LYS A 214 -21.80 -22.51 -6.89
C LYS A 214 -20.89 -21.86 -7.91
N SER A 215 -21.44 -21.19 -8.92
CA SER A 215 -20.70 -20.33 -9.84
C SER A 215 -20.37 -18.97 -9.19
N LEU A 216 -19.66 -18.11 -9.92
CA LEU A 216 -19.42 -16.73 -9.50
C LEU A 216 -20.75 -15.95 -9.39
N PRO A 217 -20.87 -14.96 -8.49
CA PRO A 217 -22.09 -14.17 -8.37
C PRO A 217 -22.29 -13.16 -9.53
N ALA A 218 -21.22 -12.76 -10.22
CA ALA A 218 -21.24 -12.03 -11.50
C ALA A 218 -19.88 -12.13 -12.21
N ASP A 219 -19.87 -11.93 -13.53
CA ASP A 219 -18.65 -12.04 -14.36
C ASP A 219 -17.63 -10.92 -14.13
N ARG A 220 -18.09 -9.67 -13.95
CA ARG A 220 -17.18 -8.54 -13.69
C ARG A 220 -16.55 -8.68 -12.31
N ILE A 221 -15.30 -9.12 -12.28
CA ILE A 221 -14.50 -9.28 -11.06
C ILE A 221 -13.82 -7.96 -10.75
N MET A 222 -14.11 -7.39 -9.59
CA MET A 222 -13.65 -6.05 -9.19
C MET A 222 -12.47 -6.09 -8.23
N SER A 223 -12.37 -7.13 -7.39
CA SER A 223 -11.28 -7.30 -6.44
C SER A 223 -11.00 -8.77 -6.11
N LEU A 224 -9.72 -9.08 -5.83
CA LEU A 224 -9.25 -10.42 -5.50
C LEU A 224 -8.34 -10.37 -4.28
N MET A 225 -8.42 -11.40 -3.43
CA MET A 225 -7.50 -11.56 -2.31
C MET A 225 -7.34 -13.04 -1.94
N LEU A 226 -6.12 -13.57 -2.06
CA LEU A 226 -5.76 -14.84 -1.44
C LEU A 226 -5.49 -14.63 0.06
N ASP A 227 -6.10 -15.44 0.93
CA ASP A 227 -5.84 -15.41 2.36
C ASP A 227 -4.79 -16.46 2.81
N PRO A 228 -4.21 -16.34 4.03
CA PRO A 228 -3.14 -17.24 4.47
C PRO A 228 -3.52 -18.72 4.64
N VAL A 229 -4.81 -19.06 4.59
CA VAL A 229 -5.26 -20.46 4.62
C VAL A 229 -5.60 -20.98 3.20
N GLY A 230 -5.27 -20.21 2.16
CA GLY A 230 -5.42 -20.60 0.76
C GLY A 230 -6.83 -20.46 0.21
N ARG A 231 -7.71 -19.66 0.86
CA ARG A 231 -9.02 -19.31 0.28
C ARG A 231 -8.85 -18.08 -0.60
N LEU A 232 -9.41 -18.15 -1.81
CA LEU A 232 -9.50 -17.00 -2.70
C LEU A 232 -10.83 -16.28 -2.45
N TRP A 233 -10.76 -15.03 -2.04
CA TRP A 233 -11.89 -14.13 -1.93
C TRP A 233 -12.03 -13.33 -3.23
N VAL A 234 -13.25 -13.28 -3.75
CA VAL A 234 -13.59 -12.75 -5.08
C VAL A 234 -14.72 -11.74 -4.93
N GLY A 235 -14.37 -10.46 -4.99
CA GLY A 235 -15.34 -9.38 -5.04
C GLY A 235 -15.76 -9.11 -6.48
N THR A 236 -17.06 -9.16 -6.77
CA THR A 236 -17.61 -8.90 -8.11
C THR A 236 -18.42 -7.60 -8.13
N ALA A 237 -18.92 -7.24 -9.30
CA ALA A 237 -19.86 -6.13 -9.44
C ALA A 237 -21.22 -6.33 -8.74
N GLN A 238 -21.54 -7.56 -8.28
CA GLN A 238 -22.81 -7.92 -7.64
C GLN A 238 -22.58 -8.91 -6.48
N GLY A 239 -21.74 -8.53 -5.51
CA GLY A 239 -21.52 -9.30 -4.28
C GLY A 239 -20.17 -10.01 -4.17
N LEU A 240 -20.05 -10.81 -3.11
CA LEU A 240 -18.81 -11.43 -2.68
C LEU A 240 -18.92 -12.96 -2.75
N ALA A 241 -17.86 -13.61 -3.20
CA ALA A 241 -17.72 -15.06 -3.12
C ALA A 241 -16.35 -15.48 -2.58
N VAL A 242 -16.27 -16.72 -2.14
CA VAL A 242 -15.02 -17.34 -1.68
C VAL A 242 -14.88 -18.75 -2.25
N ARG A 243 -13.68 -19.07 -2.74
CA ARG A 243 -13.32 -20.38 -3.28
C ARG A 243 -12.37 -21.08 -2.31
N GLN A 244 -12.65 -22.33 -1.99
CA GLN A 244 -11.85 -23.14 -1.06
C GLN A 244 -11.08 -24.24 -1.81
N GLY A 245 -9.77 -24.34 -1.54
CA GLY A 245 -8.93 -25.41 -2.07
C GLY A 245 -8.78 -25.38 -3.60
N ASN A 246 -8.82 -26.57 -4.21
CA ASN A 246 -8.58 -26.76 -5.65
C ASN A 246 -9.85 -26.98 -6.48
N GLY A 247 -11.04 -26.97 -5.86
CA GLY A 247 -12.31 -27.22 -6.56
C GLY A 247 -12.78 -26.02 -7.37
N ASN A 248 -13.73 -26.25 -8.29
CA ASN A 248 -14.26 -25.21 -9.18
C ASN A 248 -15.53 -24.53 -8.62
N GLN A 249 -15.78 -24.68 -7.31
CA GLN A 249 -17.00 -24.20 -6.64
C GLN A 249 -16.70 -22.98 -5.77
N PHE A 250 -17.57 -21.99 -5.89
CA PHE A 250 -17.58 -20.76 -5.11
C PHE A 250 -18.71 -20.83 -4.08
N THR A 251 -18.47 -20.27 -2.89
CA THR A 251 -19.50 -20.03 -1.87
C THR A 251 -19.78 -18.54 -1.86
N GLN A 252 -21.01 -18.15 -2.18
CA GLN A 252 -21.43 -16.74 -2.11
C GLN A 252 -21.61 -16.32 -0.66
N ILE A 253 -21.21 -15.09 -0.34
CA ILE A 253 -21.24 -14.49 1.00
C ILE A 253 -22.15 -13.28 0.93
N ALA A 254 -23.39 -13.43 1.40
CA ALA A 254 -24.37 -12.34 1.33
C ALA A 254 -23.97 -11.20 2.28
N LEU A 255 -23.83 -9.99 1.78
CA LEU A 255 -23.67 -8.78 2.59
C LEU A 255 -25.06 -8.28 3.01
N ALA A 256 -25.26 -8.01 4.30
CA ALA A 256 -26.55 -7.51 4.80
C ALA A 256 -26.67 -5.99 4.57
N THR A 257 -27.09 -5.65 3.35
CA THR A 257 -27.37 -4.30 2.81
C THR A 257 -28.51 -3.60 3.54
N GLU A 258 -28.74 -2.32 3.23
CA GLU A 258 -29.93 -1.62 3.73
C GLU A 258 -31.20 -2.08 3.01
N ASN A 259 -32.27 -2.31 3.77
CA ASN A 259 -33.58 -2.77 3.29
C ASN A 259 -33.55 -4.06 2.45
N ASP A 260 -32.58 -4.96 2.73
CA ASP A 260 -32.35 -6.20 1.97
C ASP A 260 -32.18 -5.96 0.44
N GLY A 261 -31.56 -4.83 0.10
CA GLY A 261 -31.27 -4.43 -1.28
C GLY A 261 -30.28 -5.35 -2.02
N PRO A 262 -30.09 -5.13 -3.33
CA PRO A 262 -29.22 -5.96 -4.17
C PRO A 262 -27.79 -6.03 -3.64
N GLN A 263 -27.10 -7.14 -3.91
CA GLN A 263 -25.71 -7.32 -3.47
C GLN A 263 -24.79 -6.30 -4.15
N PRO A 264 -23.91 -5.62 -3.39
CA PRO A 264 -23.22 -4.43 -3.90
C PRO A 264 -21.97 -4.77 -4.71
N ASN A 265 -21.49 -3.78 -5.47
CA ASN A 265 -20.20 -3.86 -6.15
C ASN A 265 -19.05 -3.81 -5.13
N ILE A 266 -18.21 -4.84 -5.13
CA ILE A 266 -17.13 -5.06 -4.16
C ILE A 266 -15.81 -4.50 -4.70
N ARG A 267 -15.55 -3.23 -4.39
CA ARG A 267 -14.41 -2.47 -4.91
C ARG A 267 -13.07 -2.89 -4.35
N CYS A 268 -12.99 -3.24 -3.06
CA CYS A 268 -11.73 -3.67 -2.48
C CYS A 268 -11.93 -4.66 -1.32
N LEU A 269 -10.91 -5.50 -1.13
CA LEU A 269 -10.83 -6.50 -0.06
C LEU A 269 -9.51 -6.31 0.68
N ARG A 270 -9.55 -6.26 2.01
CA ARG A 270 -8.34 -6.17 2.84
C ARG A 270 -8.45 -7.01 4.10
N ARG A 271 -7.63 -8.05 4.20
CA ARG A 271 -7.40 -8.75 5.47
C ARG A 271 -6.56 -7.88 6.41
N THR A 272 -7.01 -7.74 7.65
CA THR A 272 -6.30 -7.03 8.73
C THR A 272 -5.59 -7.99 9.68
N SER A 273 -4.71 -7.48 10.54
CA SER A 273 -3.85 -8.29 11.43
C SER A 273 -4.61 -9.07 12.52
N ASP A 274 -5.85 -8.68 12.83
CA ASP A 274 -6.80 -9.43 13.68
C ASP A 274 -7.49 -10.58 12.93
N GLY A 275 -7.15 -10.78 11.65
CA GLY A 275 -7.67 -11.85 10.80
C GLY A 275 -9.05 -11.59 10.21
N LYS A 276 -9.65 -10.42 10.49
CA LYS A 276 -10.88 -9.97 9.81
C LYS A 276 -10.58 -9.55 8.38
N ILE A 277 -11.60 -9.59 7.53
CA ILE A 277 -11.57 -9.09 6.16
C ILE A 277 -12.49 -7.89 6.09
N TRP A 278 -11.91 -6.74 5.78
CA TRP A 278 -12.64 -5.51 5.48
C TRP A 278 -12.98 -5.50 3.99
N VAL A 279 -14.21 -5.10 3.68
CA VAL A 279 -14.80 -5.11 2.35
C VAL A 279 -15.28 -3.70 2.05
N GLY A 280 -14.67 -3.05 1.05
CA GLY A 280 -15.10 -1.75 0.56
C GLY A 280 -16.02 -1.90 -0.64
N THR A 281 -17.11 -1.14 -0.66
CA THR A 281 -18.14 -1.22 -1.70
C THR A 281 -18.35 0.12 -2.41
N GLU A 282 -19.00 0.10 -3.56
CA GLU A 282 -19.28 1.32 -4.35
C GLU A 282 -20.35 2.22 -3.70
N GLN A 283 -21.33 1.66 -2.99
CA GLN A 283 -22.54 2.39 -2.55
C GLN A 283 -22.90 2.14 -1.07
N ASP A 284 -22.59 0.96 -0.54
CA ASP A 284 -23.06 0.49 0.77
C ASP A 284 -22.03 0.66 1.90
N GLY A 285 -20.90 1.31 1.62
CA GLY A 285 -19.86 1.61 2.61
C GLY A 285 -18.91 0.43 2.89
N LEU A 286 -18.64 0.19 4.17
CA LEU A 286 -17.74 -0.86 4.66
C LEU A 286 -18.49 -2.05 5.28
N PHE A 287 -18.04 -3.26 4.98
CA PHE A 287 -18.40 -4.47 5.71
C PHE A 287 -17.15 -5.12 6.31
N VAL A 288 -17.33 -5.88 7.39
CA VAL A 288 -16.23 -6.61 8.04
C VAL A 288 -16.66 -8.04 8.32
N ILE A 289 -15.85 -9.00 7.88
CA ILE A 289 -16.08 -10.43 7.97
C ILE A 289 -15.05 -11.04 8.91
N ASP A 290 -15.47 -11.81 9.90
CA ASP A 290 -14.53 -12.64 10.68
C ASP A 290 -14.21 -13.92 9.91
N ALA A 291 -13.02 -13.96 9.31
CA ALA A 291 -12.56 -15.07 8.48
C ALA A 291 -11.75 -16.11 9.27
N ASN A 292 -11.60 -15.95 10.59
CA ASN A 292 -10.84 -16.88 11.44
C ASN A 292 -11.61 -18.16 11.82
N SER A 293 -12.91 -18.24 11.48
CA SER A 293 -13.80 -19.37 11.78
C SER A 293 -14.34 -20.03 10.50
N THR A 294 -15.30 -20.96 10.65
CA THR A 294 -16.13 -21.45 9.54
C THR A 294 -16.68 -20.29 8.71
N LEU A 295 -16.64 -20.42 7.38
CA LEU A 295 -17.10 -19.35 6.49
C LEU A 295 -18.53 -18.92 6.83
N PRO A 296 -18.78 -17.64 7.14
CA PRO A 296 -20.12 -17.16 7.41
C PRO A 296 -20.91 -17.09 6.11
N THR A 297 -22.16 -17.59 6.09
CA THR A 297 -23.07 -17.47 4.94
C THR A 297 -23.54 -16.03 4.73
N THR A 298 -23.40 -15.18 5.75
CA THR A 298 -23.84 -13.78 5.73
C THR A 298 -22.81 -12.92 6.46
N ALA A 299 -22.31 -11.88 5.78
CA ALA A 299 -21.55 -10.81 6.40
C ALA A 299 -22.54 -9.77 6.97
N THR A 300 -22.66 -9.75 8.29
CA THR A 300 -23.37 -8.67 8.97
C THR A 300 -22.50 -7.41 9.01
N PRO A 301 -23.08 -6.20 8.88
CA PRO A 301 -22.33 -4.97 9.06
C PRO A 301 -21.95 -4.82 10.54
N ALA A 302 -20.73 -5.24 10.87
CA ALA A 302 -20.14 -5.10 12.20
C ALA A 302 -19.65 -3.67 12.48
N LEU A 303 -19.81 -2.74 11.54
CA LEU A 303 -19.20 -1.42 11.55
C LEU A 303 -20.27 -0.32 11.64
N VAL A 304 -20.22 0.42 12.74
CA VAL A 304 -20.90 1.72 12.90
C VAL A 304 -19.82 2.77 13.01
N GLU A 305 -19.59 3.51 11.93
CA GLU A 305 -18.63 4.62 11.91
C GLU A 305 -19.24 5.80 12.68
N ILE A 306 -18.47 6.43 13.56
CA ILE A 306 -18.85 7.69 14.19
C ILE A 306 -17.96 8.78 13.62
N ASP A 307 -18.53 9.70 12.85
CA ASP A 307 -17.75 10.77 12.23
C ASP A 307 -17.34 11.88 13.21
N GLU A 308 -16.62 12.88 12.68
CA GLU A 308 -16.17 14.08 13.39
C GLU A 308 -17.31 14.90 14.00
N GLN A 309 -18.51 14.83 13.40
CA GLN A 309 -19.72 15.48 13.89
C GLN A 309 -20.47 14.63 14.94
N GLY A 310 -19.96 13.43 15.25
CA GLY A 310 -20.56 12.47 16.18
C GLY A 310 -21.71 11.65 15.57
N VAL A 311 -21.92 11.72 14.26
CA VAL A 311 -22.98 11.00 13.56
C VAL A 311 -22.58 9.54 13.36
N ALA A 312 -23.31 8.65 14.01
CA ALA A 312 -23.18 7.21 13.82
C ALA A 312 -23.82 6.77 12.49
N ARG A 313 -23.04 6.21 11.57
CA ARG A 313 -23.51 5.64 10.30
C ARG A 313 -23.37 4.13 10.28
N LYS A 314 -24.48 3.43 9.98
CA LYS A 314 -24.47 1.99 9.73
C LYS A 314 -23.64 1.70 8.47
N ASN A 315 -22.84 0.63 8.52
CA ASN A 315 -21.82 0.25 7.53
C ASN A 315 -20.62 1.24 7.44
N GLY A 316 -20.76 2.48 7.91
CA GLY A 316 -19.77 3.54 7.70
C GLY A 316 -19.67 3.96 6.24
N PHE A 317 -19.40 5.23 5.97
CA PHE A 317 -19.29 5.76 4.59
C PHE A 317 -20.50 5.44 3.70
N SER A 318 -21.70 5.31 4.28
CA SER A 318 -22.94 5.02 3.54
C SER A 318 -23.11 6.01 2.37
N HIS A 319 -23.41 5.49 1.17
CA HIS A 319 -23.47 6.22 -0.11
C HIS A 319 -22.15 6.84 -0.60
N ARG A 320 -20.99 6.37 -0.12
CA ARG A 320 -19.66 6.83 -0.55
C ARG A 320 -18.84 5.64 -1.06
N PRO A 321 -18.28 5.72 -2.28
CA PRO A 321 -17.47 4.64 -2.79
C PRO A 321 -16.17 4.47 -2.00
N VAL A 322 -15.91 3.25 -1.52
CA VAL A 322 -14.67 2.89 -0.82
C VAL A 322 -13.75 2.15 -1.78
N TYR A 323 -12.67 2.81 -2.20
CA TYR A 323 -11.76 2.33 -3.23
C TYR A 323 -10.55 1.59 -2.65
N SER A 324 -10.09 1.96 -1.46
CA SER A 324 -8.95 1.30 -0.83
C SER A 324 -9.04 1.26 0.70
N ILE A 325 -8.49 0.19 1.28
CA ILE A 325 -8.43 -0.03 2.73
C ILE A 325 -7.00 -0.42 3.08
N PHE A 326 -6.39 0.33 4.00
CA PHE A 326 -5.00 0.18 4.40
C PHE A 326 -4.87 0.13 5.92
N GLU A 327 -4.30 -0.96 6.43
CA GLU A 327 -4.03 -1.11 7.85
C GLU A 327 -2.75 -0.36 8.22
N MET A 328 -2.89 0.81 8.85
CA MET A 328 -1.76 1.60 9.31
C MET A 328 -1.07 0.91 10.48
N ASN A 329 -1.87 0.44 11.45
CA ASN A 329 -1.41 -0.37 12.59
C ASN A 329 -2.59 -1.14 13.24
N ALA A 330 -2.33 -1.88 14.31
CA ALA A 330 -3.33 -2.69 15.02
C ALA A 330 -4.56 -1.90 15.55
N ASN A 331 -4.46 -0.57 15.70
CA ASN A 331 -5.53 0.29 16.19
C ASN A 331 -6.14 1.21 15.11
N GLU A 332 -5.55 1.29 13.91
CA GLU A 332 -5.84 2.33 12.93
C GLU A 332 -5.90 1.78 11.50
N VAL A 333 -7.02 2.07 10.82
CA VAL A 333 -7.23 1.75 9.40
C VAL A 333 -7.48 3.04 8.64
N TRP A 334 -6.80 3.20 7.53
CA TRP A 334 -6.99 4.28 6.57
C TRP A 334 -7.88 3.77 5.45
N VAL A 335 -8.86 4.58 5.04
CA VAL A 335 -9.86 4.26 4.03
C VAL A 335 -9.83 5.35 2.96
N GLY A 336 -9.47 4.95 1.75
CA GLY A 336 -9.51 5.81 0.58
C GLY A 336 -10.89 5.81 -0.04
N THR A 337 -11.50 7.00 -0.13
CA THR A 337 -12.85 7.19 -0.70
C THR A 337 -12.79 7.94 -2.03
N PHE A 338 -13.84 7.80 -2.84
CA PHE A 338 -14.03 8.64 -4.02
C PHE A 338 -14.86 9.88 -3.68
N GLY A 339 -14.20 11.00 -3.41
CA GLY A 339 -14.82 12.33 -3.25
C GLY A 339 -14.74 12.91 -1.83
N ASP A 340 -14.67 12.05 -0.81
CA ASP A 340 -14.61 12.43 0.62
C ASP A 340 -13.19 12.33 1.22
N GLY A 341 -12.16 12.12 0.39
CA GLY A 341 -10.75 12.11 0.80
C GLY A 341 -10.31 10.83 1.49
N LEU A 342 -9.31 11.00 2.36
CA LEU A 342 -8.74 9.93 3.18
C LEU A 342 -9.41 9.94 4.55
N ALA A 343 -10.05 8.85 4.95
CA ALA A 343 -10.61 8.72 6.29
C ALA A 343 -9.75 7.82 7.17
N ILE A 344 -9.45 8.27 8.38
CA ILE A 344 -8.65 7.55 9.38
C ILE A 344 -9.57 7.07 10.49
N ILE A 345 -9.69 5.75 10.62
CA ILE A 345 -10.62 5.07 11.51
C ILE A 345 -9.86 4.45 12.68
N ASN A 346 -10.24 4.83 13.90
CA ASN A 346 -9.81 4.14 15.11
C ASN A 346 -10.63 2.86 15.31
N ARG A 347 -9.99 1.69 15.19
CA ARG A 347 -10.64 0.36 15.21
C ARG A 347 -11.29 -0.02 16.54
N SER A 348 -10.89 0.60 17.65
CA SER A 348 -11.43 0.30 18.98
C SER A 348 -12.69 1.10 19.33
N SER A 349 -12.81 2.33 18.82
CA SER A 349 -13.92 3.24 19.10
C SER A 349 -14.83 3.48 17.90
N MET A 350 -14.43 2.98 16.73
CA MET A 350 -15.02 3.24 15.41
C MET A 350 -15.21 4.71 15.03
N LYS A 351 -14.51 5.61 15.74
CA LYS A 351 -14.45 7.02 15.38
C LYS A 351 -13.56 7.23 14.16
N SER A 352 -14.03 8.06 13.23
CA SER A 352 -13.27 8.49 12.07
C SER A 352 -12.96 9.99 12.13
N HIS A 353 -11.90 10.38 11.41
CA HIS A 353 -11.67 11.76 10.99
C HIS A 353 -11.15 11.76 9.55
N ARG A 354 -11.24 12.89 8.86
CA ARG A 354 -11.00 12.99 7.42
C ARG A 354 -9.86 13.96 7.12
N ILE A 355 -9.08 13.58 6.13
CA ILE A 355 -8.01 14.39 5.57
C ILE A 355 -8.40 14.69 4.13
N LEU A 356 -8.57 15.98 3.86
CA LEU A 356 -9.00 16.53 2.59
C LEU A 356 -7.86 17.31 1.95
N GLN A 357 -7.90 17.40 0.62
CA GLN A 357 -7.12 18.34 -0.15
C GLN A 357 -7.50 19.78 0.24
N ASN A 358 -6.49 20.61 0.46
CA ASN A 358 -6.64 22.04 0.70
C ASN A 358 -5.87 22.81 -0.38
N PRO A 359 -6.55 23.47 -1.34
CA PRO A 359 -5.89 24.23 -2.40
C PRO A 359 -4.93 25.34 -1.93
N THR A 360 -5.06 25.79 -0.67
CA THR A 360 -4.20 26.83 -0.08
C THR A 360 -2.94 26.27 0.62
N GLN A 361 -2.84 24.94 0.76
CA GLN A 361 -1.73 24.24 1.40
C GLN A 361 -1.13 23.23 0.42
N PRO A 362 -0.02 23.55 -0.28
CA PRO A 362 0.59 22.67 -1.29
C PRO A 362 1.04 21.30 -0.77
N ASN A 363 1.19 21.18 0.54
CA ASN A 363 1.58 19.98 1.27
C ASN A 363 0.39 19.23 1.92
N SER A 364 -0.84 19.59 1.56
CA SER A 364 -2.03 18.78 1.83
C SER A 364 -2.16 17.63 0.81
N LEU A 365 -3.19 16.80 0.95
CA LEU A 365 -3.47 15.67 0.07
C LEU A 365 -3.67 16.12 -1.40
N ALA A 366 -3.18 15.37 -2.38
CA ALA A 366 -3.19 15.78 -3.80
C ALA A 366 -4.60 15.90 -4.40
N ASN A 367 -5.52 15.02 -3.98
CA ASN A 367 -6.94 15.08 -4.32
C ASN A 367 -7.81 14.36 -3.27
N ASN A 368 -9.13 14.57 -3.33
CA ASN A 368 -10.10 13.86 -2.48
C ASN A 368 -10.55 12.50 -3.05
N ASN A 369 -10.15 12.16 -4.28
CA ASN A 369 -10.45 10.86 -4.89
C ASN A 369 -9.26 9.91 -4.68
N ILE A 370 -9.33 9.08 -3.65
CA ILE A 370 -8.24 8.20 -3.21
C ILE A 370 -8.42 6.80 -3.78
N ILE A 371 -7.55 6.42 -4.71
CA ILE A 371 -7.70 5.19 -5.48
C ILE A 371 -7.00 4.00 -4.82
N SER A 372 -5.80 4.21 -4.26
CA SER A 372 -5.00 3.17 -3.61
C SER A 372 -4.08 3.77 -2.54
N ILE A 373 -3.74 2.97 -1.53
CA ILE A 373 -2.83 3.34 -0.45
C ILE A 373 -1.87 2.16 -0.24
N VAL A 374 -0.57 2.41 -0.43
CA VAL A 374 0.50 1.41 -0.35
C VAL A 374 1.58 1.91 0.60
N ARG A 375 2.17 1.00 1.40
CA ARG A 375 3.40 1.27 2.15
C ARG A 375 4.55 0.52 1.49
N ASP A 376 5.63 1.22 1.19
CA ASP A 376 6.85 0.61 0.66
C ASP A 376 7.72 0.00 1.78
N ARG A 377 8.74 -0.77 1.41
CA ARG A 377 9.69 -1.38 2.35
C ARG A 377 10.55 -0.38 3.13
N SER A 378 10.58 0.90 2.77
CA SER A 378 11.21 1.95 3.58
C SER A 378 10.28 2.49 4.69
N GLY A 379 8.98 2.19 4.63
CA GLY A 379 7.97 2.67 5.57
C GLY A 379 7.26 3.96 5.14
N GLN A 380 7.58 4.49 3.94
CA GLN A 380 6.83 5.58 3.33
C GLN A 380 5.48 5.06 2.83
N ILE A 381 4.46 5.91 2.97
CA ILE A 381 3.09 5.65 2.54
C ILE A 381 2.82 6.49 1.31
N TRP A 382 2.35 5.83 0.27
CA TRP A 382 2.03 6.38 -1.04
C TRP A 382 0.52 6.29 -1.24
N ILE A 383 -0.11 7.42 -1.55
CA ILE A 383 -1.54 7.56 -1.73
C ILE A 383 -1.80 7.95 -3.18
N CYS A 384 -2.32 7.01 -3.98
CA CYS A 384 -2.80 7.28 -5.33
C CYS A 384 -4.03 8.18 -5.27
N THR A 385 -4.04 9.19 -6.12
CA THR A 385 -5.23 9.97 -6.40
C THR A 385 -5.47 10.11 -7.91
N ASN A 386 -6.64 10.59 -8.30
CA ASN A 386 -6.90 10.93 -9.70
C ASN A 386 -6.21 12.24 -10.17
N ARG A 387 -5.40 12.90 -9.31
CA ARG A 387 -4.55 14.05 -9.64
C ARG A 387 -3.15 13.96 -9.00
N GLY A 388 -2.44 12.88 -9.31
CA GLY A 388 -1.09 12.60 -8.83
C GLY A 388 -1.09 11.78 -7.54
N ILE A 389 0.05 11.80 -6.85
CA ILE A 389 0.34 10.92 -5.73
C ILE A 389 0.77 11.77 -4.53
N SER A 390 0.21 11.48 -3.36
CA SER A 390 0.70 12.04 -2.09
C SER A 390 1.59 11.03 -1.39
N ARG A 391 2.82 11.44 -1.04
CA ARG A 391 3.77 10.63 -0.28
C ARG A 391 3.90 11.17 1.14
N PHE A 392 3.84 10.28 2.12
CA PHE A 392 3.90 10.58 3.56
C PHE A 392 4.91 9.65 4.25
N ASP A 393 5.84 10.22 5.02
CA ASP A 393 6.75 9.45 5.85
C ASP A 393 6.14 9.25 7.25
N SER A 394 5.75 8.01 7.56
CA SER A 394 5.15 7.64 8.84
C SER A 394 6.11 7.73 10.04
N THR A 395 7.42 7.88 9.80
CA THR A 395 8.45 8.07 10.82
C THR A 395 8.78 9.54 11.07
N GLN A 396 8.36 10.44 10.18
CA GLN A 396 8.64 11.87 10.22
C GLN A 396 7.81 12.57 11.30
N ASN A 397 8.31 12.56 12.53
CA ASN A 397 7.75 13.30 13.67
C ASN A 397 8.12 14.81 13.67
N ALA A 398 8.56 15.35 12.53
CA ALA A 398 8.96 16.75 12.42
C ALA A 398 7.73 17.64 12.31
N ILE A 399 7.48 18.48 13.31
CA ILE A 399 6.43 19.50 13.27
C ILE A 399 6.80 20.54 12.21
N LEU A 400 6.14 20.51 11.05
CA LEU A 400 6.15 21.65 10.13
C LEU A 400 5.23 22.74 10.68
N THR A 401 5.81 23.85 11.14
CA THR A 401 5.05 25.06 11.47
C THR A 401 4.49 25.69 10.19
N LEU A 402 3.24 25.38 9.88
CA LEU A 402 2.49 26.06 8.83
C LEU A 402 2.12 27.48 9.31
N PHE A 403 2.74 28.50 8.72
CA PHE A 403 2.28 29.88 8.86
C PHE A 403 0.97 30.07 8.09
N GLY A 404 -0.16 29.80 8.75
CA GLY A 404 -1.46 30.15 8.23
C GLY A 404 -1.61 31.68 8.12
N TYR A 405 -2.09 32.16 6.97
CA TYR A 405 -2.49 33.56 6.84
C TYR A 405 -3.62 33.88 7.85
N PRO A 406 -3.61 35.08 8.48
CA PRO A 406 -4.51 35.40 9.58
C PRO A 406 -5.93 35.70 9.08
N ASN A 407 -6.71 34.65 8.79
CA ASN A 407 -8.13 34.75 8.44
C ASN A 407 -9.00 33.57 8.93
N ARG A 408 -8.56 32.84 9.97
CA ARG A 408 -9.49 32.09 10.82
C ARG A 408 -10.16 33.09 11.79
N ALA A 409 -11.32 33.60 11.40
CA ALA A 409 -12.29 34.08 12.37
C ALA A 409 -12.74 32.87 13.23
N GLY A 410 -12.86 33.08 14.54
CA GLY A 410 -13.12 32.02 15.54
C GLY A 410 -14.60 31.78 15.84
#